data_AF-A0A1C0VXR9-F1
#
_entry.id   AF-A0A1C0VXR9-F1
#
_cell.length_a   1.000
_cell.length_b   1.000
_cell.length_c   1.000
_cell.angle_alpha   90.00
_cell.angle_beta   90.00
_cell.angle_gamma   90.00
#
_symmetry.space_group_name_H-M   'P 1'
#
loop_
_entity.id
_entity.type
_entity.pdbx_description
1 polymer ?
#
loop_
_entity_poly.entity_id
_entity_poly.type
_entity_poly.pdbx_seq_one_letter_code
_entity_poly.pdbx_strand_id
1 'polypeptide(L)'
;MKHHACIAIGINQYQSLQPLSYAQEDAEALHSYLVDEAGFAPESCLLLTDSSPAMWGSSTYPSRENILNLIESWRSQHLQAGDLVWCFFSGYGVSYEGQDYLMPIDGDPADVPGTGIAMKSLFESLKAAPTETILVLLDMNRSQGVKAGEAIGTQTAELAREMEIPTVLSCRPTQVSRETSALRQGFFAAALLEGLRSGQLTTLKSLERFLSDRLPQLCDHHLRPKQEPLIVVNPPGKVHQVILPDSPQLVAAAVGGNNGSVALGSGSGADRQPQLMVAVAQTSATGQSREEGSDRELAPPPPPPPTNTARSGSEEPKSVPPENSEAAMSDKSFLQQLILYSGVTAMALLMGVFLTNKSVFMGQKDEAKPTNQVGQTKVPQSQSLGVPSPVSSRPAAGDVPSAQARLDRARVLLKDTSASSFSNALAKVRKVPANDPLFPQAQEDAERWSLIILDIANGRAGEQNFPGAINAAKLVPDWNPTLHNQAQQAIAKWEGLAKQQKANEAVLKSAQSLIKRGSASSYSQAIEQASKIKGGQPKYEQAQKLISDWSDTILNIAQLRGSQGRLTDAIEAAKLVPSGTPAYANAQKAIGTWKEKLQSKKKA
;
A
#
# COMPACT_ATOMS: atom_id res chain seq x y z
N MET A 1 -11.35 -33.81 -5.62
CA MET A 1 -11.18 -33.51 -7.07
C MET A 1 -9.70 -33.21 -7.28
N LYS A 2 -9.24 -32.50 -8.32
CA LYS A 2 -7.93 -31.82 -8.18
C LYS A 2 -8.15 -30.60 -7.31
N HIS A 3 -7.33 -30.39 -6.28
CA HIS A 3 -7.39 -29.18 -5.47
C HIS A 3 -6.21 -28.31 -5.86
N HIS A 4 -6.48 -27.08 -6.28
CA HIS A 4 -5.43 -26.16 -6.70
C HIS A 4 -5.20 -25.18 -5.55
N ALA A 5 -3.94 -25.01 -5.17
CA ALA A 5 -3.54 -24.43 -3.90
C ALA A 5 -2.44 -23.39 -4.11
N CYS A 6 -2.41 -22.37 -3.27
CA CYS A 6 -1.33 -21.39 -3.29
C CYS A 6 -0.88 -20.97 -1.90
N ILE A 7 0.34 -20.44 -1.83
CA ILE A 7 0.78 -19.55 -0.77
C ILE A 7 1.26 -18.25 -1.43
N ALA A 8 0.65 -17.13 -1.06
CA ALA A 8 1.03 -15.80 -1.49
C ALA A 8 1.52 -15.00 -0.29
N ILE A 9 2.78 -14.57 -0.32
CA ILE A 9 3.42 -13.79 0.73
C ILE A 9 3.76 -12.40 0.17
N GLY A 10 3.37 -11.34 0.87
CA GLY A 10 3.57 -9.96 0.44
C GLY A 10 3.81 -9.06 1.63
N ILE A 11 5.00 -8.44 1.71
CA ILE A 11 5.47 -7.78 2.94
C ILE A 11 5.84 -6.32 2.67
N ASN A 12 5.11 -5.37 3.28
CA ASN A 12 5.39 -3.94 3.14
C ASN A 12 6.17 -3.39 4.36
N GLN A 13 5.65 -3.52 5.58
CA GLN A 13 6.10 -2.84 6.79
C GLN A 13 7.12 -3.67 7.61
N TYR A 14 8.27 -3.92 7.01
CA TYR A 14 9.41 -4.55 7.68
C TYR A 14 9.84 -3.84 8.98
N GLN A 15 10.24 -4.61 9.99
CA GLN A 15 10.66 -4.09 11.30
C GLN A 15 12.10 -3.52 11.28
N SER A 16 13.01 -4.17 10.56
CA SER A 16 14.45 -3.82 10.51
C SER A 16 14.96 -3.48 9.10
N LEU A 17 14.05 -3.35 8.12
CA LEU A 17 14.32 -2.93 6.74
C LEU A 17 13.48 -1.69 6.38
N GLN A 18 13.77 -1.04 5.26
CA GLN A 18 12.94 0.07 4.76
C GLN A 18 11.60 -0.49 4.26
N PRO A 19 10.46 0.20 4.47
CA PRO A 19 9.18 -0.32 4.00
C PRO A 19 9.11 -0.36 2.47
N LEU A 20 8.40 -1.37 1.95
CA LEU A 20 7.95 -1.43 0.55
C LEU A 20 6.55 -0.84 0.40
N SER A 21 6.18 -0.50 -0.84
CA SER A 21 4.95 0.24 -1.13
C SER A 21 3.80 -0.64 -1.60
N TYR A 22 4.09 -1.72 -2.34
CA TYR A 22 3.08 -2.51 -3.07
C TYR A 22 3.27 -4.04 -3.01
N ALA A 23 4.23 -4.54 -2.23
CA ALA A 23 4.50 -5.99 -2.14
C ALA A 23 3.34 -6.77 -1.48
N GLN A 24 2.64 -6.15 -0.52
CA GLN A 24 1.37 -6.65 0.00
C GLN A 24 0.30 -6.71 -1.11
N GLU A 25 0.06 -5.60 -1.82
CA GLU A 25 -0.94 -5.52 -2.88
C GLU A 25 -0.67 -6.48 -4.05
N ASP A 26 0.58 -6.78 -4.35
CA ASP A 26 0.97 -7.80 -5.35
C ASP A 26 0.51 -9.21 -4.94
N ALA A 27 0.76 -9.59 -3.69
CA ALA A 27 0.37 -10.90 -3.16
C ALA A 27 -1.15 -11.03 -3.02
N GLU A 28 -1.83 -9.97 -2.55
CA GLU A 28 -3.29 -9.91 -2.46
C GLU A 28 -3.93 -10.02 -3.85
N ALA A 29 -3.46 -9.25 -4.83
CA ALA A 29 -4.01 -9.28 -6.19
C ALA A 29 -3.80 -10.64 -6.90
N LEU A 30 -2.68 -11.33 -6.64
CA LEU A 30 -2.45 -12.68 -7.17
C LEU A 30 -3.26 -13.76 -6.43
N HIS A 31 -3.39 -13.67 -5.11
CA HIS A 31 -4.24 -14.58 -4.33
C HIS A 31 -5.70 -14.49 -4.77
N SER A 32 -6.26 -13.28 -4.88
CA SER A 32 -7.61 -13.07 -5.40
C SER A 32 -7.76 -13.58 -6.83
N TYR A 33 -6.80 -13.35 -7.73
CA TYR A 33 -6.87 -13.93 -9.08
C TYR A 33 -6.93 -15.48 -9.04
N LEU A 34 -6.05 -16.11 -8.26
CA LEU A 34 -5.97 -17.57 -8.22
C LEU A 34 -7.23 -18.20 -7.64
N VAL A 35 -7.79 -17.61 -6.57
CA VAL A 35 -9.02 -18.11 -5.92
C VAL A 35 -10.27 -17.75 -6.73
N ASP A 36 -10.49 -16.47 -7.03
CA ASP A 36 -11.75 -15.96 -7.57
C ASP A 36 -11.87 -16.14 -9.10
N GLU A 37 -10.78 -16.00 -9.86
CA GLU A 37 -10.78 -16.06 -11.34
C GLU A 37 -10.31 -17.43 -11.86
N ALA A 38 -9.28 -18.03 -11.24
CA ALA A 38 -8.75 -19.34 -11.64
C ALA A 38 -9.35 -20.54 -10.89
N GLY A 39 -10.14 -20.33 -9.84
CA GLY A 39 -10.85 -21.40 -9.14
C GLY A 39 -9.97 -22.32 -8.28
N PHE A 40 -8.90 -21.77 -7.68
CA PHE A 40 -8.14 -22.46 -6.65
C PHE A 40 -8.99 -22.58 -5.36
N ALA A 41 -8.76 -23.63 -4.57
CA ALA A 41 -9.56 -23.97 -3.40
C ALA A 41 -9.28 -23.00 -2.24
N PRO A 42 -10.24 -22.16 -1.81
CA PRO A 42 -9.99 -21.14 -0.78
C PRO A 42 -9.44 -21.72 0.53
N GLU A 43 -9.88 -22.91 0.92
CA GLU A 43 -9.47 -23.63 2.12
C GLU A 43 -8.00 -24.14 2.10
N SER A 44 -7.37 -24.11 0.93
CA SER A 44 -5.97 -24.48 0.70
C SER A 44 -5.15 -23.33 0.09
N CYS A 45 -5.64 -22.09 0.10
CA CYS A 45 -4.96 -20.91 -0.45
C CYS A 45 -4.56 -19.91 0.63
N LEU A 46 -3.31 -20.00 1.07
CA LEU A 46 -2.71 -19.11 2.07
C LEU A 46 -2.39 -17.72 1.51
N LEU A 47 -2.70 -16.70 2.29
CA LEU A 47 -2.30 -15.30 2.09
C LEU A 47 -1.61 -14.80 3.37
N LEU A 48 -0.34 -14.40 3.27
CA LEU A 48 0.45 -13.89 4.40
C LEU A 48 0.94 -12.47 4.06
N THR A 49 0.21 -11.48 4.56
CA THR A 49 0.54 -10.05 4.44
C THR A 49 0.39 -9.34 5.78
N ASP A 50 0.97 -8.14 5.88
CA ASP A 50 0.95 -7.25 7.05
C ASP A 50 -0.41 -7.15 7.76
N SER A 51 -1.52 -7.15 7.00
CA SER A 51 -2.90 -7.07 7.49
C SER A 51 -3.80 -8.22 7.02
N SER A 52 -3.21 -9.34 6.59
CA SER A 52 -3.95 -10.54 6.19
C SER A 52 -4.82 -11.11 7.34
N PRO A 53 -6.00 -11.69 7.05
CA PRO A 53 -6.85 -12.29 8.06
C PRO A 53 -6.34 -13.68 8.49
N ALA A 54 -6.37 -13.94 9.80
CA ALA A 54 -5.99 -15.21 10.40
C ALA A 54 -6.67 -16.43 9.74
N MET A 55 -5.90 -17.48 9.47
CA MET A 55 -6.33 -18.68 8.73
C MET A 55 -6.12 -19.94 9.57
N TRP A 56 -7.09 -20.86 9.51
CA TRP A 56 -7.16 -22.10 10.32
C TRP A 56 -7.01 -21.89 11.85
N GLY A 57 -7.28 -20.67 12.34
CA GLY A 57 -7.10 -20.28 13.75
C GLY A 57 -5.72 -19.70 14.10
N SER A 58 -4.77 -19.71 13.15
CA SER A 58 -3.42 -19.16 13.31
C SER A 58 -3.28 -17.77 12.69
N SER A 59 -2.36 -16.96 13.22
CA SER A 59 -2.00 -15.67 12.63
C SER A 59 -1.25 -15.85 11.32
N THR A 60 -1.68 -15.15 10.28
CA THR A 60 -1.03 -15.07 8.96
C THR A 60 0.00 -13.94 8.85
N TYR A 61 0.21 -13.18 9.94
CA TYR A 61 1.22 -12.12 10.01
C TYR A 61 2.60 -12.68 9.61
N PRO A 62 3.30 -12.12 8.60
CA PRO A 62 4.40 -12.78 7.90
C PRO A 62 5.75 -12.73 8.65
N SER A 63 5.76 -13.16 9.91
CA SER A 63 6.98 -13.42 10.67
C SER A 63 7.65 -14.73 10.26
N ARG A 64 8.94 -14.87 10.55
CA ARG A 64 9.74 -16.07 10.23
C ARG A 64 9.09 -17.34 10.76
N GLU A 65 8.67 -17.31 12.01
CA GLU A 65 8.04 -18.44 12.70
C GLU A 65 6.68 -18.79 12.06
N ASN A 66 5.83 -17.80 11.82
CA ASN A 66 4.50 -18.03 11.23
C ASN A 66 4.61 -18.60 9.82
N ILE A 67 5.50 -18.06 8.96
CA ILE A 67 5.68 -18.54 7.59
C ILE A 67 6.12 -20.01 7.59
N LEU A 68 7.13 -20.38 8.38
CA LEU A 68 7.63 -21.75 8.44
C LEU A 68 6.58 -22.72 9.01
N ASN A 69 5.90 -22.35 10.10
CA ASN A 69 4.86 -23.18 10.72
C ASN A 69 3.63 -23.35 9.81
N LEU A 70 3.20 -22.29 9.11
CA LEU A 70 2.06 -22.35 8.18
C LEU A 70 2.37 -23.15 6.93
N ILE A 71 3.58 -23.04 6.35
CA ILE A 71 4.00 -23.87 5.22
C ILE A 71 3.97 -25.36 5.59
N GLU A 72 4.51 -25.74 6.76
CA GLU A 72 4.53 -27.13 7.22
C GLU A 72 3.11 -27.66 7.54
N SER A 73 2.26 -26.83 8.16
CA SER A 73 0.85 -27.17 8.40
C SER A 73 0.06 -27.35 7.09
N TRP A 74 0.25 -26.46 6.13
CA TRP A 74 -0.37 -26.52 4.80
C TRP A 74 0.09 -27.75 4.02
N ARG A 75 1.40 -28.01 3.97
CA ARG A 75 2.02 -29.16 3.32
C ARG A 75 1.50 -30.50 3.84
N SER A 76 1.19 -30.57 5.13
CA SER A 76 0.78 -31.81 5.82
C SER A 76 -0.74 -32.04 5.88
N GLN A 77 -1.57 -30.98 5.82
CA GLN A 77 -3.03 -31.08 6.04
C GLN A 77 -3.89 -30.58 4.86
N HIS A 78 -3.35 -29.73 3.97
CA HIS A 78 -4.13 -29.00 2.95
C HIS A 78 -3.73 -29.30 1.50
N LEU A 79 -2.70 -30.13 1.28
CA LEU A 79 -2.24 -30.58 -0.04
C LEU A 79 -2.42 -32.09 -0.23
N GLN A 80 -2.67 -32.50 -1.48
CA GLN A 80 -2.87 -33.90 -1.90
C GLN A 80 -2.06 -34.22 -3.17
N ALA A 81 -2.05 -35.50 -3.56
CA ALA A 81 -1.33 -35.96 -4.74
C ALA A 81 -2.04 -35.56 -6.04
N GLY A 82 -1.31 -34.86 -6.92
CA GLY A 82 -1.84 -34.34 -8.19
C GLY A 82 -2.41 -32.91 -8.12
N ASP A 83 -2.31 -32.27 -6.96
CA ASP A 83 -2.62 -30.85 -6.78
C ASP A 83 -1.60 -29.95 -7.50
N LEU A 84 -2.02 -28.73 -7.86
CA LEU A 84 -1.16 -27.69 -8.44
C LEU A 84 -0.84 -26.68 -7.35
N VAL A 85 0.45 -26.40 -7.14
CA VAL A 85 0.92 -25.53 -6.07
C VAL A 85 1.62 -24.30 -6.65
N TRP A 86 1.08 -23.12 -6.34
CA TRP A 86 1.75 -21.84 -6.58
C TRP A 86 2.36 -21.31 -5.28
N CYS A 87 3.65 -20.98 -5.28
CA CYS A 87 4.32 -20.29 -4.20
C CYS A 87 4.79 -18.92 -4.70
N PHE A 88 4.16 -17.84 -4.24
CA PHE A 88 4.50 -16.46 -4.60
C PHE A 88 5.05 -15.71 -3.39
N PHE A 89 6.13 -14.98 -3.59
CA PHE A 89 6.69 -14.04 -2.62
C PHE A 89 6.97 -12.70 -3.29
N SER A 90 6.46 -11.61 -2.74
CA SER A 90 6.89 -10.24 -3.02
C SER A 90 7.44 -9.62 -1.73
N GLY A 91 8.65 -9.08 -1.79
CA GLY A 91 9.37 -8.61 -0.60
C GLY A 91 10.87 -8.48 -0.82
N TYR A 92 11.63 -8.35 0.26
CA TYR A 92 13.09 -8.41 0.19
C TYR A 92 13.63 -9.83 0.12
N GLY A 93 14.58 -10.03 -0.80
CA GLY A 93 15.58 -11.08 -0.67
C GLY A 93 16.94 -10.48 -0.30
N VAL A 94 17.76 -11.26 0.41
CA VAL A 94 19.16 -10.94 0.75
C VAL A 94 20.06 -12.14 0.41
N SER A 95 21.27 -11.89 -0.11
CA SER A 95 22.32 -12.91 -0.19
C SER A 95 23.29 -12.71 0.97
N TYR A 96 23.72 -13.80 1.59
CA TYR A 96 24.68 -13.82 2.70
C TYR A 96 25.56 -15.07 2.61
N GLU A 97 26.88 -14.89 2.53
CA GLU A 97 27.87 -15.97 2.45
C GLU A 97 27.59 -16.98 1.31
N GLY A 98 27.06 -16.48 0.18
CA GLY A 98 26.72 -17.29 -1.00
C GLY A 98 25.40 -18.05 -0.91
N GLN A 99 24.60 -17.83 0.13
CA GLN A 99 23.25 -18.38 0.27
C GLN A 99 22.20 -17.27 0.08
N ASP A 100 21.13 -17.58 -0.64
CA ASP A 100 19.99 -16.67 -0.83
C ASP A 100 18.95 -16.90 0.28
N TYR A 101 18.40 -15.80 0.81
CA TYR A 101 17.37 -15.77 1.85
C TYR A 101 16.22 -14.85 1.44
N LEU A 102 14.99 -15.25 1.77
CA LEU A 102 13.85 -14.33 1.82
C LEU A 102 13.79 -13.68 3.20
N MET A 103 13.54 -12.38 3.26
CA MET A 103 13.37 -11.67 4.53
C MET A 103 11.88 -11.67 4.92
N PRO A 104 11.52 -12.25 6.07
CA PRO A 104 10.19 -12.07 6.67
C PRO A 104 10.08 -10.69 7.34
N ILE A 105 8.90 -10.32 7.85
CA ILE A 105 8.64 -8.96 8.34
C ILE A 105 9.46 -8.60 9.60
N ASP A 106 9.86 -9.61 10.38
CA ASP A 106 10.77 -9.58 11.53
C ASP A 106 12.25 -9.82 11.13
N GLY A 107 12.56 -9.86 9.83
CA GLY A 107 13.90 -10.10 9.30
C GLY A 107 14.87 -8.94 9.55
N ASP A 108 15.98 -9.22 10.23
CA ASP A 108 17.06 -8.28 10.55
C ASP A 108 18.29 -8.48 9.63
N PRO A 109 18.69 -7.46 8.85
CA PRO A 109 19.94 -7.49 8.06
C PRO A 109 21.23 -7.69 8.88
N ALA A 110 21.20 -7.52 10.21
CA ALA A 110 22.32 -7.83 11.09
C ALA A 110 22.47 -9.33 11.41
N ASP A 111 21.38 -10.11 11.31
CA ASP A 111 21.36 -11.57 11.51
C ASP A 111 20.49 -12.25 10.44
N VAL A 112 20.97 -12.23 9.20
CA VAL A 112 20.31 -12.89 8.05
C VAL A 112 20.15 -14.40 8.26
N PRO A 113 21.14 -15.16 8.82
CA PRO A 113 20.96 -16.60 9.06
C PRO A 113 19.91 -16.94 10.13
N GLY A 114 19.84 -16.16 11.22
CA GLY A 114 18.88 -16.38 12.31
C GLY A 114 17.46 -15.89 11.98
N THR A 115 17.32 -14.74 11.30
CA THR A 115 16.03 -14.09 11.05
C THR A 115 15.48 -14.28 9.63
N GLY A 116 16.33 -14.62 8.65
CA GLY A 116 15.91 -14.91 7.27
C GLY A 116 15.36 -16.32 7.09
N ILE A 117 14.69 -16.54 5.96
CA ILE A 117 14.23 -17.85 5.48
C ILE A 117 15.15 -18.28 4.33
N ALA A 118 16.01 -19.27 4.56
CA ALA A 118 16.95 -19.75 3.54
C ALA A 118 16.20 -20.40 2.36
N MET A 119 16.54 -19.99 1.13
CA MET A 119 15.91 -20.50 -0.09
C MET A 119 16.02 -22.02 -0.22
N LYS A 120 17.15 -22.59 0.22
CA LYS A 120 17.37 -24.04 0.28
C LYS A 120 16.32 -24.74 1.15
N SER A 121 16.09 -24.28 2.38
CA SER A 121 15.13 -24.90 3.30
C SER A 121 13.67 -24.70 2.86
N LEU A 122 13.36 -23.58 2.20
CA LEU A 122 12.06 -23.38 1.55
C LEU A 122 11.85 -24.41 0.43
N PHE A 123 12.83 -24.62 -0.44
CA PHE A 123 12.73 -25.59 -1.53
C PHE A 123 12.72 -27.04 -1.02
N GLU A 124 13.47 -27.37 0.02
CA GLU A 124 13.42 -28.67 0.69
C GLU A 124 12.03 -28.96 1.29
N SER A 125 11.40 -27.96 1.92
CA SER A 125 10.03 -28.06 2.43
C SER A 125 9.00 -28.23 1.29
N LEU A 126 9.09 -27.41 0.24
CA LEU A 126 8.21 -27.52 -0.94
C LEU A 126 8.40 -28.87 -1.65
N LYS A 127 9.63 -29.37 -1.80
CA LYS A 127 9.93 -30.67 -2.41
C LYS A 127 9.38 -31.86 -1.61
N ALA A 128 9.12 -31.67 -0.31
CA ALA A 128 8.46 -32.63 0.56
C ALA A 128 6.91 -32.56 0.51
N ALA A 129 6.31 -31.74 -0.35
CA ALA A 129 4.86 -31.74 -0.57
C ALA A 129 4.39 -33.05 -1.24
N PRO A 130 3.11 -33.45 -1.05
CA PRO A 130 2.56 -34.66 -1.69
C PRO A 130 2.35 -34.55 -3.22
N THR A 131 2.76 -33.44 -3.86
CA THR A 131 2.65 -33.22 -5.30
C THR A 131 3.97 -32.73 -5.91
N GLU A 132 4.24 -33.15 -7.15
CA GLU A 132 5.38 -32.71 -7.95
C GLU A 132 5.08 -31.43 -8.77
N THR A 133 3.82 -31.00 -8.83
CA THR A 133 3.36 -29.92 -9.72
C THR A 133 3.42 -28.56 -9.03
N ILE A 134 4.65 -28.13 -8.75
CA ILE A 134 4.97 -26.87 -8.04
C ILE A 134 5.45 -25.81 -9.04
N LEU A 135 5.11 -24.55 -8.79
CA LEU A 135 5.68 -23.37 -9.42
C LEU A 135 5.99 -22.32 -8.34
N VAL A 136 7.24 -21.83 -8.32
CA VAL A 136 7.68 -20.75 -7.43
C VAL A 136 7.86 -19.46 -8.24
N LEU A 137 7.35 -18.34 -7.73
CA LEU A 137 7.48 -17.01 -8.32
C LEU A 137 7.99 -16.03 -7.26
N LEU A 138 9.12 -15.38 -7.54
CA LEU A 138 9.86 -14.57 -6.56
C LEU A 138 10.04 -13.14 -7.07
N ASP A 139 9.21 -12.22 -6.57
CA ASP A 139 9.42 -10.78 -6.75
C ASP A 139 10.34 -10.21 -5.67
N MET A 140 11.63 -10.52 -5.79
CA MET A 140 12.65 -10.11 -4.84
C MET A 140 13.16 -8.69 -5.13
N ASN A 141 12.67 -7.74 -4.34
CA ASN A 141 13.33 -6.45 -4.15
C ASN A 141 14.65 -6.67 -3.37
N ARG A 142 15.59 -5.72 -3.47
CA ARG A 142 16.95 -5.85 -2.93
C ARG A 142 17.21 -4.78 -1.88
N SER A 143 17.64 -5.18 -0.68
CA SER A 143 17.91 -4.24 0.40
C SER A 143 19.13 -3.36 0.08
N GLN A 144 19.08 -2.09 0.48
CA GLN A 144 20.20 -1.14 0.30
C GLN A 144 21.31 -1.36 1.35
N GLY A 145 21.86 -2.57 1.37
CA GLY A 145 22.94 -2.99 2.26
C GLY A 145 23.81 -4.13 1.74
N VAL A 146 23.40 -4.83 0.68
CA VAL A 146 24.18 -5.92 0.06
C VAL A 146 25.53 -5.38 -0.44
N LYS A 147 26.63 -6.06 -0.09
CA LYS A 147 27.99 -5.70 -0.52
C LYS A 147 28.10 -5.82 -2.05
N ALA A 148 28.85 -4.92 -2.68
CA ALA A 148 29.11 -4.95 -4.10
C ALA A 148 29.88 -6.23 -4.50
N GLY A 149 29.14 -7.24 -4.97
CA GLY A 149 29.66 -8.56 -5.34
C GLY A 149 28.67 -9.71 -5.11
N GLU A 150 27.78 -9.59 -4.12
CA GLU A 150 26.82 -10.67 -3.77
C GLU A 150 25.53 -10.55 -4.63
N ALA A 151 25.41 -11.42 -5.63
CA ALA A 151 24.34 -11.37 -6.65
C ALA A 151 23.18 -12.34 -6.32
N ILE A 152 22.23 -11.86 -5.51
CA ILE A 152 21.03 -12.63 -5.14
C ILE A 152 20.27 -13.17 -6.36
N GLY A 153 19.80 -14.41 -6.23
CA GLY A 153 19.06 -15.16 -7.24
C GLY A 153 19.93 -16.18 -7.97
N THR A 154 21.26 -16.12 -7.78
CA THR A 154 22.21 -17.06 -8.39
C THR A 154 22.07 -18.45 -7.75
N GLN A 155 22.19 -18.54 -6.42
CA GLN A 155 22.02 -19.79 -5.68
C GLN A 155 20.57 -20.31 -5.82
N THR A 156 19.58 -19.41 -5.78
CA THR A 156 18.17 -19.74 -6.05
C THR A 156 17.98 -20.45 -7.39
N ALA A 157 18.62 -19.94 -8.46
CA ALA A 157 18.55 -20.52 -9.80
C ALA A 157 19.36 -21.82 -9.97
N GLU A 158 20.27 -22.11 -9.05
CA GLU A 158 20.98 -23.40 -8.95
C GLU A 158 20.12 -24.42 -8.22
N LEU A 159 19.62 -24.10 -7.02
CA LEU A 159 18.70 -24.92 -6.24
C LEU A 159 17.42 -25.29 -7.02
N ALA A 160 16.85 -24.35 -7.77
CA ALA A 160 15.67 -24.59 -8.62
C ALA A 160 15.94 -25.66 -9.71
N ARG A 161 17.17 -25.69 -10.23
CA ARG A 161 17.62 -26.68 -11.22
C ARG A 161 17.87 -28.03 -10.56
N GLU A 162 18.61 -28.06 -9.46
CA GLU A 162 18.97 -29.28 -8.71
C GLU A 162 17.75 -30.00 -8.14
N MET A 163 16.79 -29.25 -7.58
CA MET A 163 15.56 -29.81 -6.99
C MET A 163 14.42 -29.98 -8.00
N GLU A 164 14.64 -29.61 -9.28
CA GLU A 164 13.66 -29.66 -10.37
C GLU A 164 12.34 -28.92 -10.07
N ILE A 165 12.43 -27.75 -9.42
CA ILE A 165 11.29 -26.90 -9.08
C ILE A 165 11.24 -25.74 -10.07
N PRO A 166 10.24 -25.68 -10.97
CA PRO A 166 10.01 -24.53 -11.83
C PRO A 166 9.96 -23.22 -11.04
N THR A 167 10.89 -22.31 -11.33
CA THR A 167 11.07 -21.07 -10.57
C THR A 167 11.20 -19.89 -11.51
N VAL A 168 10.51 -18.78 -11.19
CA VAL A 168 10.58 -17.52 -11.93
C VAL A 168 11.01 -16.41 -10.97
N LEU A 169 12.12 -15.74 -11.26
CA LEU A 169 12.58 -14.56 -10.54
C LEU A 169 12.22 -13.30 -11.34
N SER A 170 11.76 -12.25 -10.67
CA SER A 170 11.30 -11.00 -11.30
C SER A 170 12.38 -10.17 -12.01
N CYS A 171 13.66 -10.50 -11.82
CA CYS A 171 14.78 -9.93 -12.56
C CYS A 171 15.99 -10.87 -12.56
N ARG A 172 16.93 -10.68 -13.49
CA ARG A 172 18.23 -11.39 -13.48
C ARG A 172 19.05 -11.07 -12.22
N PRO A 173 19.98 -11.94 -11.77
CA PRO A 173 20.85 -11.67 -10.61
C PRO A 173 21.68 -10.37 -10.65
N THR A 174 21.86 -9.75 -11.82
CA THR A 174 22.55 -8.48 -12.04
C THR A 174 21.64 -7.25 -12.11
N GLN A 175 20.32 -7.45 -12.09
CA GLN A 175 19.29 -6.41 -12.14
C GLN A 175 18.69 -6.15 -10.74
N VAL A 176 17.66 -5.32 -10.64
CA VAL A 176 16.95 -4.98 -9.40
C VAL A 176 15.45 -4.98 -9.71
N SER A 177 14.64 -5.72 -8.95
CA SER A 177 13.18 -5.60 -9.10
C SER A 177 12.67 -4.27 -8.55
N ARG A 178 11.56 -3.78 -9.09
CA ARG A 178 11.00 -2.47 -8.78
C ARG A 178 9.49 -2.53 -8.72
N GLU A 179 8.96 -1.66 -7.89
CA GLU A 179 7.55 -1.30 -7.82
C GLU A 179 7.33 0.10 -8.43
N THR A 180 6.09 0.49 -8.72
CA THR A 180 5.80 1.86 -9.18
C THR A 180 4.42 2.37 -8.77
N SER A 181 4.38 3.59 -8.26
CA SER A 181 3.14 4.31 -7.92
C SER A 181 2.20 4.53 -9.11
N ALA A 182 2.70 4.41 -10.34
CA ALA A 182 1.91 4.49 -11.57
C ALA A 182 1.03 3.24 -11.82
N LEU A 183 1.44 2.08 -11.32
CA LEU A 183 0.69 0.81 -11.39
C LEU A 183 0.08 0.42 -10.04
N ARG A 184 0.62 0.95 -8.93
CA ARG A 184 0.38 0.51 -7.55
C ARG A 184 0.72 -0.97 -7.32
N GLN A 185 1.76 -1.45 -8.02
CA GLN A 185 2.21 -2.84 -8.04
C GLN A 185 3.73 -2.92 -8.31
N GLY A 186 4.31 -4.09 -8.02
CA GLY A 186 5.55 -4.57 -8.61
C GLY A 186 5.45 -4.68 -10.13
N PHE A 187 6.51 -4.35 -10.87
CA PHE A 187 6.51 -4.46 -12.34
C PHE A 187 6.27 -5.91 -12.81
N PHE A 188 6.81 -6.89 -12.08
CA PHE A 188 6.65 -8.30 -12.40
C PHE A 188 5.26 -8.81 -12.01
N ALA A 189 4.76 -8.47 -10.82
CA ALA A 189 3.39 -8.79 -10.42
C ALA A 189 2.34 -8.22 -11.40
N ALA A 190 2.49 -6.96 -11.81
CA ALA A 190 1.61 -6.33 -12.81
C ALA A 190 1.64 -7.06 -14.17
N ALA A 191 2.84 -7.38 -14.68
CA ALA A 191 2.99 -8.12 -15.93
C ALA A 191 2.42 -9.55 -15.83
N LEU A 192 2.64 -10.23 -14.70
CA LEU A 192 2.08 -11.56 -14.42
C LEU A 192 0.55 -11.53 -14.42
N LEU A 193 -0.07 -10.59 -13.70
CA LEU A 193 -1.52 -10.44 -13.62
C LEU A 193 -2.17 -10.04 -14.96
N GLU A 194 -1.50 -9.20 -15.76
CA GLU A 194 -1.94 -8.89 -17.12
C GLU A 194 -1.96 -10.15 -18.00
N GLY A 195 -0.88 -10.93 -17.98
CA GLY A 195 -0.79 -12.17 -18.74
C GLY A 195 -1.83 -13.20 -18.28
N LEU A 196 -1.98 -13.38 -16.97
CA LEU A 196 -2.99 -14.27 -16.37
C LEU A 196 -4.40 -13.92 -16.86
N ARG A 197 -4.82 -12.66 -16.70
CA ARG A 197 -6.15 -12.18 -17.13
C ARG A 197 -6.34 -12.17 -18.64
N SER A 198 -5.28 -12.15 -19.42
CA SER A 198 -5.35 -12.32 -20.88
C SER A 198 -5.59 -13.78 -21.34
N GLY A 199 -5.58 -14.75 -20.42
CA GLY A 199 -5.77 -16.17 -20.70
C GLY A 199 -4.57 -16.85 -21.38
N GLN A 200 -3.44 -16.17 -21.56
CA GLN A 200 -2.29 -16.68 -22.31
C GLN A 200 -1.40 -17.63 -21.50
N LEU A 201 -1.47 -17.60 -20.16
CA LEU A 201 -0.52 -18.29 -19.28
C LEU A 201 -1.02 -19.67 -18.80
N THR A 202 -1.32 -20.56 -19.75
CA THR A 202 -1.75 -21.93 -19.44
C THR A 202 -0.60 -22.89 -19.14
N THR A 203 0.64 -22.60 -19.60
CA THR A 203 1.81 -23.47 -19.40
C THR A 203 3.06 -22.67 -19.04
N LEU A 204 4.08 -23.34 -18.45
CA LEU A 204 5.37 -22.70 -18.17
C LEU A 204 6.00 -22.06 -19.42
N LYS A 205 5.88 -22.68 -20.60
CA LYS A 205 6.38 -22.13 -21.87
C LYS A 205 5.68 -20.82 -22.29
N SER A 206 4.39 -20.66 -22.02
CA SER A 206 3.68 -19.42 -22.33
C SER A 206 3.88 -18.35 -21.25
N LEU A 207 4.05 -18.75 -19.99
CA LEU A 207 4.54 -17.89 -18.89
C LEU A 207 5.91 -17.29 -19.20
N GLU A 208 6.89 -18.14 -19.55
CA GLU A 208 8.26 -17.75 -19.91
C GLU A 208 8.26 -16.74 -21.06
N ARG A 209 7.57 -17.06 -22.16
CA ARG A 209 7.48 -16.18 -23.31
C ARG A 209 6.82 -14.84 -22.97
N PHE A 210 5.62 -14.88 -22.37
CA PHE A 210 4.87 -13.66 -22.11
C PHE A 210 5.64 -12.71 -21.18
N LEU A 211 6.23 -13.22 -20.10
CA LEU A 211 6.99 -12.37 -19.17
C LEU A 211 8.29 -11.85 -19.79
N SER A 212 8.97 -12.65 -20.63
CA SER A 212 10.18 -12.22 -21.34
C SER A 212 9.89 -11.10 -22.35
N ASP A 213 8.76 -11.15 -23.04
CA ASP A 213 8.31 -10.11 -23.97
C ASP A 213 7.76 -8.87 -23.22
N ARG A 214 6.89 -9.09 -22.22
CA ARG A 214 6.06 -8.03 -21.60
C ARG A 214 6.75 -7.27 -20.46
N LEU A 215 7.53 -7.92 -19.59
CA LEU A 215 8.14 -7.24 -18.44
C LEU A 215 9.14 -6.14 -18.87
N PRO A 216 10.09 -6.38 -19.81
CA PRO A 216 10.96 -5.32 -20.30
C PRO A 216 10.20 -4.19 -21.00
N GLN A 217 9.12 -4.52 -21.72
CA GLN A 217 8.26 -3.55 -22.41
C GLN A 217 7.48 -2.67 -21.41
N LEU A 218 7.03 -3.23 -20.29
CA LEU A 218 6.34 -2.50 -19.23
C LEU A 218 7.32 -1.55 -18.50
N CYS A 219 8.55 -2.00 -18.21
CA CYS A 219 9.61 -1.13 -17.69
C CYS A 219 9.91 0.04 -18.66
N ASP A 220 10.07 -0.24 -19.95
CA ASP A 220 10.29 0.79 -20.98
C ASP A 220 9.13 1.80 -21.03
N HIS A 221 7.88 1.32 -21.03
CA HIS A 221 6.68 2.16 -21.10
C HIS A 221 6.58 3.16 -19.92
N HIS A 222 6.97 2.72 -18.72
CA HIS A 222 6.98 3.57 -17.52
C HIS A 222 8.32 4.32 -17.31
N LEU A 223 9.22 4.32 -18.30
CA LEU A 223 10.54 4.95 -18.24
C LEU A 223 11.32 4.49 -16.98
N ARG A 224 11.55 3.18 -16.90
CA ARG A 224 12.33 2.52 -15.83
C ARG A 224 13.41 1.60 -16.43
N PRO A 225 14.53 1.37 -15.70
CA PRO A 225 15.54 0.41 -16.13
C PRO A 225 14.93 -0.98 -16.35
N LYS A 226 15.29 -1.64 -17.45
CA LYS A 226 14.74 -2.95 -17.84
C LYS A 226 14.91 -4.00 -16.74
N GLN A 227 13.82 -4.68 -16.43
CA GLN A 227 13.81 -5.97 -15.72
C GLN A 227 13.59 -7.06 -16.77
N GLU A 228 14.47 -8.06 -16.78
CA GLU A 228 14.30 -9.29 -17.57
C GLU A 228 14.11 -10.44 -16.58
N PRO A 229 13.00 -11.20 -16.65
CA PRO A 229 12.76 -12.27 -15.70
C PRO A 229 13.78 -13.40 -15.91
N LEU A 230 14.16 -14.08 -14.83
CA LEU A 230 14.94 -15.32 -14.91
C LEU A 230 14.02 -16.51 -14.65
N ILE A 231 13.70 -17.25 -15.71
CA ILE A 231 12.95 -18.50 -15.65
C ILE A 231 13.92 -19.67 -15.54
N VAL A 232 13.68 -20.57 -14.61
CA VAL A 232 14.42 -21.82 -14.41
C VAL A 232 13.45 -22.98 -14.46
N VAL A 233 13.59 -23.83 -15.47
CA VAL A 233 12.79 -25.06 -15.65
C VAL A 233 13.74 -26.22 -15.90
N ASN A 234 13.72 -27.22 -15.02
CA ASN A 234 14.51 -28.45 -15.13
C ASN A 234 13.66 -29.65 -14.69
N PRO A 235 13.70 -30.80 -15.40
CA PRO A 235 14.30 -31.00 -16.72
C PRO A 235 13.59 -30.15 -17.81
N PRO A 236 14.24 -29.87 -18.96
CA PRO A 236 13.66 -29.03 -20.02
C PRO A 236 12.28 -29.48 -20.53
N GLY A 237 11.92 -30.77 -20.39
CA GLY A 237 10.59 -31.26 -20.71
C GLY A 237 9.45 -30.63 -19.89
N LYS A 238 9.75 -30.14 -18.67
CA LYS A 238 8.75 -29.49 -17.80
C LYS A 238 8.19 -28.18 -18.37
N VAL A 239 8.75 -27.57 -19.42
CA VAL A 239 8.16 -26.34 -20.02
C VAL A 239 6.71 -26.54 -20.52
N HIS A 240 6.29 -27.78 -20.74
CA HIS A 240 4.92 -28.16 -21.09
C HIS A 240 3.99 -28.42 -19.88
N GLN A 241 4.48 -28.27 -18.65
CA GLN A 241 3.66 -28.33 -17.43
C GLN A 241 2.58 -27.25 -17.47
N VAL A 242 1.34 -27.67 -17.22
CA VAL A 242 0.17 -26.80 -17.09
C VAL A 242 0.23 -26.07 -15.74
N ILE A 243 -0.06 -24.77 -15.74
CA ILE A 243 0.08 -23.88 -14.56
C ILE A 243 -1.22 -23.22 -14.11
N LEU A 244 -2.35 -23.50 -14.77
CA LEU A 244 -3.69 -23.13 -14.34
C LEU A 244 -4.65 -24.30 -14.65
N PRO A 245 -5.73 -24.49 -13.88
CA PRO A 245 -6.76 -25.48 -14.23
C PRO A 245 -7.50 -25.13 -15.53
N ASP A 246 -8.12 -26.15 -16.13
CA ASP A 246 -9.07 -26.03 -17.24
C ASP A 246 -10.39 -25.37 -16.79
N SER A 247 -10.35 -24.08 -16.41
CA SER A 247 -11.53 -23.32 -15.98
C SER A 247 -12.45 -22.97 -17.16
N PRO A 248 -13.74 -23.36 -17.14
CA PRO A 248 -14.70 -22.98 -18.19
C PRO A 248 -14.88 -21.47 -18.35
N GLN A 249 -14.57 -20.67 -17.31
CA GLN A 249 -14.72 -19.22 -17.34
C GLN A 249 -13.63 -18.53 -18.17
N LEU A 250 -12.39 -19.02 -18.09
CA LEU A 250 -11.28 -18.57 -18.95
C LEU A 250 -11.58 -18.85 -20.44
N VAL A 251 -12.20 -20.00 -20.74
CA VAL A 251 -12.65 -20.33 -22.11
C VAL A 251 -13.77 -19.39 -22.57
N ALA A 252 -14.72 -19.02 -21.70
CA ALA A 252 -15.78 -18.08 -22.04
C ALA A 252 -15.24 -16.68 -22.38
N ALA A 253 -14.23 -16.19 -21.66
CA ALA A 253 -13.55 -14.93 -21.97
C ALA A 253 -12.84 -14.98 -23.34
N ALA A 254 -12.14 -16.08 -23.65
CA ALA A 254 -11.44 -16.26 -24.92
C ALA A 254 -12.39 -16.41 -26.13
N VAL A 255 -13.55 -17.08 -25.95
CA VAL A 255 -14.53 -17.31 -27.03
C VAL A 255 -15.46 -16.10 -27.24
N GLY A 256 -15.76 -15.33 -26.18
CA GLY A 256 -16.61 -14.14 -26.26
C GLY A 256 -16.09 -13.03 -27.18
N GLY A 257 -14.79 -13.00 -27.46
CA GLY A 257 -14.17 -12.02 -28.36
C GLY A 257 -14.42 -12.23 -29.86
N ASN A 258 -15.06 -13.34 -30.30
CA ASN A 258 -15.06 -13.74 -31.70
C ASN A 258 -16.45 -14.11 -32.27
N ASN A 259 -17.43 -13.20 -32.15
CA ASN A 259 -18.70 -13.26 -32.88
C ASN A 259 -19.17 -11.86 -33.32
N GLY A 260 -18.56 -11.37 -34.40
CA GLY A 260 -18.89 -10.08 -35.03
C GLY A 260 -18.95 -10.19 -36.55
N SER A 261 -19.97 -10.85 -37.09
CA SER A 261 -20.12 -11.08 -38.53
C SER A 261 -20.59 -9.83 -39.29
N VAL A 262 -19.66 -9.18 -40.00
CA VAL A 262 -19.96 -8.15 -41.01
C VAL A 262 -19.23 -8.49 -42.32
N ALA A 263 -19.90 -8.25 -43.45
CA ALA A 263 -19.49 -8.76 -44.76
C ALA A 263 -18.33 -7.99 -45.43
N LEU A 264 -17.76 -8.59 -46.48
CA LEU A 264 -16.73 -8.01 -47.33
C LEU A 264 -17.15 -6.64 -47.91
N GLY A 265 -16.25 -5.66 -47.80
CA GLY A 265 -16.27 -4.42 -48.59
C GLY A 265 -14.83 -3.92 -48.79
N SER A 266 -14.37 -3.85 -50.04
CA SER A 266 -12.98 -3.47 -50.35
C SER A 266 -12.74 -1.97 -50.14
N GLY A 267 -11.67 -1.62 -49.41
CA GLY A 267 -11.23 -0.24 -49.20
C GLY A 267 -9.73 -0.16 -48.88
N SER A 268 -9.00 0.70 -49.59
CA SER A 268 -7.54 0.76 -49.55
C SER A 268 -6.99 1.75 -48.52
N GLY A 269 -6.21 1.26 -47.56
CA GLY A 269 -4.89 1.82 -47.22
C GLY A 269 -4.76 2.91 -46.13
N ALA A 270 -3.49 3.11 -45.76
CA ALA A 270 -2.91 4.14 -44.88
C ALA A 270 -3.05 3.99 -43.35
N ASP A 271 -2.03 4.47 -42.65
CA ASP A 271 -1.73 4.31 -41.22
C ASP A 271 -2.76 4.89 -40.25
N ARG A 272 -2.86 4.28 -39.05
CA ARG A 272 -3.18 5.00 -37.81
C ARG A 272 -2.73 4.26 -36.54
N GLN A 273 -2.03 4.99 -35.69
CA GLN A 273 -1.76 4.60 -34.30
C GLN A 273 -3.05 4.77 -33.45
N PRO A 274 -3.26 3.93 -32.41
CA PRO A 274 -4.36 4.14 -31.46
C PRO A 274 -4.07 5.32 -30.52
N GLN A 275 -4.66 6.48 -30.80
CA GLN A 275 -4.74 7.58 -29.83
C GLN A 275 -5.90 7.32 -28.87
N LEU A 276 -5.60 7.16 -27.57
CA LEU A 276 -6.62 6.97 -26.53
C LEU A 276 -7.16 8.32 -26.06
N MET A 277 -8.48 8.46 -26.10
CA MET A 277 -9.17 9.76 -26.00
C MET A 277 -9.37 10.19 -24.55
N VAL A 278 -8.85 11.38 -24.18
CA VAL A 278 -9.02 11.94 -22.83
C VAL A 278 -10.44 12.48 -22.65
N ALA A 279 -11.22 11.83 -21.78
CA ALA A 279 -12.58 12.24 -21.45
C ALA A 279 -12.61 13.50 -20.56
N VAL A 280 -12.58 14.68 -21.18
CA VAL A 280 -12.77 15.97 -20.46
C VAL A 280 -14.26 16.20 -20.21
N ALA A 281 -14.69 15.98 -18.96
CA ALA A 281 -16.05 16.32 -18.52
C ALA A 281 -16.22 17.85 -18.40
N GLN A 282 -16.71 18.50 -19.47
CA GLN A 282 -17.08 19.92 -19.43
C GLN A 282 -18.42 20.11 -18.72
N THR A 283 -18.43 20.91 -17.66
CA THR A 283 -19.65 21.34 -16.96
C THR A 283 -20.29 22.53 -17.68
N SER A 284 -21.34 22.29 -18.45
CA SER A 284 -22.18 23.36 -19.03
C SER A 284 -23.27 23.79 -18.04
N ALA A 285 -23.51 25.10 -17.93
CA ALA A 285 -24.44 25.67 -16.96
C ALA A 285 -25.92 25.61 -17.41
N THR A 286 -26.81 25.81 -16.43
CA THR A 286 -28.27 25.85 -16.56
C THR A 286 -28.78 26.84 -17.62
N GLY A 287 -29.70 26.39 -18.48
CA GLY A 287 -30.66 27.22 -19.20
C GLY A 287 -32.08 26.93 -18.72
N GLN A 288 -32.95 27.95 -18.65
CA GLN A 288 -34.34 27.82 -18.20
C GLN A 288 -35.30 27.73 -19.39
N SER A 289 -36.27 26.81 -19.33
CA SER A 289 -37.51 26.86 -20.13
C SER A 289 -38.71 26.33 -19.36
N ARG A 290 -39.84 27.01 -19.53
CA ARG A 290 -41.21 26.56 -19.30
C ARG A 290 -41.77 25.91 -20.58
N GLU A 291 -42.96 25.31 -20.62
CA GLU A 291 -43.88 24.86 -19.54
C GLU A 291 -44.08 23.33 -19.77
N GLU A 292 -45.20 22.60 -19.74
CA GLU A 292 -46.62 22.83 -19.43
C GLU A 292 -47.17 21.62 -18.62
N GLY A 293 -48.00 20.72 -19.19
CA GLY A 293 -48.43 19.50 -18.48
C GLY A 293 -49.31 18.52 -19.29
N SER A 294 -49.51 17.31 -18.75
CA SER A 294 -50.53 16.34 -19.20
C SER A 294 -50.78 15.29 -18.11
N ASP A 295 -52.05 15.10 -17.72
CA ASP A 295 -52.45 14.08 -16.75
C ASP A 295 -52.32 12.66 -17.30
N ARG A 296 -51.89 11.70 -16.46
CA ARG A 296 -52.32 10.31 -16.61
C ARG A 296 -52.27 9.52 -15.29
N GLU A 297 -53.45 9.07 -14.89
CA GLU A 297 -53.70 8.23 -13.73
C GLU A 297 -53.31 6.77 -13.99
N LEU A 298 -52.72 6.09 -13.00
CA LEU A 298 -52.43 4.65 -13.04
C LEU A 298 -52.41 4.07 -11.61
N ALA A 299 -53.07 2.91 -11.44
CA ALA A 299 -53.44 2.34 -10.15
C ALA A 299 -52.32 1.49 -9.48
N PRO A 300 -52.36 1.29 -8.14
CA PRO A 300 -51.37 0.50 -7.42
C PRO A 300 -51.51 -1.03 -7.59
N PRO A 301 -50.44 -1.81 -7.33
CA PRO A 301 -50.45 -3.28 -7.45
C PRO A 301 -51.20 -4.00 -6.29
N PRO A 302 -51.63 -5.26 -6.50
CA PRO A 302 -52.46 -6.01 -5.55
C PRO A 302 -51.68 -6.64 -4.36
N PRO A 303 -52.38 -7.01 -3.26
CA PRO A 303 -51.77 -7.57 -2.04
C PRO A 303 -51.54 -9.09 -2.08
N PRO A 304 -50.68 -9.64 -1.18
CA PRO A 304 -50.42 -11.08 -1.06
C PRO A 304 -51.53 -11.86 -0.32
N PRO A 305 -51.62 -13.20 -0.50
CA PRO A 305 -52.61 -14.07 0.16
C PRO A 305 -52.33 -14.32 1.65
N PRO A 306 -53.34 -14.78 2.42
CA PRO A 306 -53.31 -14.76 3.90
C PRO A 306 -52.65 -15.97 4.58
N THR A 307 -52.14 -15.73 5.79
CA THR A 307 -51.63 -16.72 6.74
C THR A 307 -52.73 -17.65 7.27
N ASN A 308 -52.39 -18.92 7.54
CA ASN A 308 -53.27 -19.90 8.16
C ASN A 308 -52.77 -20.23 9.59
N THR A 309 -53.66 -20.30 10.59
CA THR A 309 -53.27 -20.46 12.02
C THR A 309 -54.19 -21.39 12.82
N ALA A 310 -53.67 -22.55 13.23
CA ALA A 310 -54.25 -23.47 14.22
C ALA A 310 -53.21 -24.56 14.59
N ARG A 311 -53.16 -25.15 15.81
CA ARG A 311 -53.65 -24.76 17.15
C ARG A 311 -53.06 -25.73 18.21
N SER A 312 -52.76 -25.22 19.42
CA SER A 312 -52.40 -25.98 20.65
C SER A 312 -51.10 -26.81 20.66
N GLY A 313 -50.41 -26.97 21.79
CA GLY A 313 -50.54 -26.27 23.08
C GLY A 313 -49.95 -27.04 24.28
N SER A 314 -49.69 -26.33 25.39
CA SER A 314 -49.40 -26.83 26.78
C SER A 314 -48.15 -27.72 26.96
N GLU A 315 -47.40 -27.73 28.07
CA GLU A 315 -47.57 -27.18 29.44
C GLU A 315 -46.27 -26.49 29.97
N GLU A 316 -46.37 -25.80 31.11
CA GLU A 316 -45.25 -25.36 31.97
C GLU A 316 -45.72 -25.50 33.45
N PRO A 317 -44.85 -25.87 34.42
CA PRO A 317 -44.59 -24.92 35.52
C PRO A 317 -43.25 -25.06 36.32
N LYS A 318 -42.62 -23.91 36.64
CA LYS A 318 -42.00 -23.56 37.96
C LYS A 318 -40.73 -24.33 38.46
N SER A 319 -39.83 -23.80 39.32
CA SER A 319 -39.57 -22.41 39.80
C SER A 319 -38.29 -22.27 40.68
N VAL A 320 -37.51 -21.18 40.47
CA VAL A 320 -36.82 -20.33 41.48
C VAL A 320 -35.53 -20.87 42.23
N PRO A 321 -34.52 -20.01 42.57
CA PRO A 321 -33.18 -20.41 43.07
C PRO A 321 -32.91 -20.07 44.57
N PRO A 322 -31.65 -20.14 45.07
CA PRO A 322 -30.93 -18.90 45.44
C PRO A 322 -29.37 -18.89 45.33
N GLU A 323 -28.79 -17.65 45.33
CA GLU A 323 -27.51 -17.18 45.96
C GLU A 323 -26.14 -17.85 45.63
N ASN A 324 -25.12 -17.16 45.07
CA ASN A 324 -24.12 -16.19 45.62
C ASN A 324 -22.74 -16.85 45.91
N SER A 325 -21.56 -16.23 45.78
CA SER A 325 -21.15 -14.92 45.19
C SER A 325 -19.60 -14.83 45.06
N GLU A 326 -19.08 -13.71 44.53
CA GLU A 326 -17.65 -13.25 44.56
C GLU A 326 -16.64 -13.90 43.57
N ALA A 327 -15.69 -13.17 42.96
CA ALA A 327 -15.56 -11.71 42.81
C ALA A 327 -14.80 -11.34 41.52
N ALA A 328 -15.15 -10.21 40.90
CA ALA A 328 -14.41 -9.59 39.79
C ALA A 328 -14.12 -8.11 40.14
N MET A 329 -12.88 -7.67 39.93
CA MET A 329 -12.38 -6.39 40.45
C MET A 329 -12.64 -5.19 39.51
N SER A 330 -12.58 -3.97 40.03
CA SER A 330 -13.04 -2.75 39.33
C SER A 330 -11.96 -2.11 38.44
N ASP A 331 -12.03 -2.35 37.13
CA ASP A 331 -11.08 -1.84 36.11
C ASP A 331 -11.13 -0.32 35.84
N LYS A 332 -12.02 0.44 36.51
CA LYS A 332 -12.23 1.86 36.17
C LYS A 332 -11.20 2.82 36.75
N SER A 333 -10.30 2.36 37.63
CA SER A 333 -9.24 3.21 38.22
C SER A 333 -7.97 3.27 37.36
N PHE A 334 -7.55 2.13 36.80
CA PHE A 334 -6.24 1.98 36.14
C PHE A 334 -6.08 2.87 34.89
N LEU A 335 -7.08 2.85 33.99
CA LEU A 335 -7.08 3.69 32.78
C LEU A 335 -7.05 5.19 33.09
N GLN A 336 -7.65 5.62 34.20
CA GLN A 336 -7.68 7.04 34.58
C GLN A 336 -6.31 7.52 35.10
N GLN A 337 -5.50 6.63 35.66
CA GLN A 337 -4.16 6.92 36.15
C GLN A 337 -3.10 6.92 35.03
N LEU A 338 -3.30 6.10 33.98
CA LEU A 338 -2.41 6.03 32.81
C LEU A 338 -2.37 7.34 31.99
N ILE A 339 -3.48 8.08 31.96
CA ILE A 339 -3.64 9.33 31.19
C ILE A 339 -2.86 10.51 31.81
N LEU A 340 -2.61 10.48 33.12
CA LEU A 340 -1.94 11.58 33.83
C LEU A 340 -0.42 11.59 33.68
N TYR A 341 0.23 10.43 33.55
CA TYR A 341 1.69 10.34 33.49
C TYR A 341 2.28 10.50 32.07
N SER A 342 1.53 10.16 31.02
CA SER A 342 1.98 10.28 29.63
C SER A 342 2.09 11.73 29.14
N GLY A 343 1.24 12.64 29.62
CA GLY A 343 1.32 14.06 29.29
C GLY A 343 2.54 14.76 29.89
N VAL A 344 2.88 14.44 31.15
CA VAL A 344 3.98 15.11 31.88
C VAL A 344 5.36 14.71 31.32
N THR A 345 5.56 13.43 30.99
CA THR A 345 6.83 12.95 30.40
C THR A 345 7.07 13.53 29.01
N ALA A 346 6.04 13.57 28.15
CA ALA A 346 6.13 14.20 26.83
C ALA A 346 6.46 15.70 26.93
N MET A 347 5.84 16.43 27.87
CA MET A 347 6.08 17.87 28.04
C MET A 347 7.47 18.18 28.61
N ALA A 348 8.00 17.32 29.49
CA ALA A 348 9.37 17.43 30.00
C ALA A 348 10.42 17.19 28.90
N LEU A 349 10.23 16.17 28.04
CA LEU A 349 11.11 15.88 26.91
C LEU A 349 11.14 17.05 25.90
N LEU A 350 9.98 17.60 25.55
CA LEU A 350 9.89 18.76 24.65
C LEU A 350 10.59 20.00 25.23
N MET A 351 10.49 20.24 26.54
CA MET A 351 11.17 21.36 27.19
C MET A 351 12.69 21.17 27.24
N GLY A 352 13.16 19.93 27.47
CA GLY A 352 14.58 19.59 27.41
C GLY A 352 15.20 19.83 26.03
N VAL A 353 14.54 19.37 24.96
CA VAL A 353 14.97 19.59 23.57
C VAL A 353 15.02 21.09 23.21
N PHE A 354 14.09 21.89 23.74
CA PHE A 354 14.07 23.34 23.49
C PHE A 354 15.22 24.08 24.19
N LEU A 355 15.64 23.63 25.37
CA LEU A 355 16.76 24.21 26.11
C LEU A 355 18.13 23.84 25.50
N THR A 356 18.29 22.64 24.97
CA THR A 356 19.57 22.18 24.40
C THR A 356 19.88 22.75 23.02
N ASN A 357 18.88 23.21 22.26
CA ASN A 357 19.04 23.59 20.84
C ASN A 357 18.84 25.10 20.56
N LYS A 358 19.06 25.94 21.58
CA LYS A 358 18.73 27.39 21.56
C LYS A 358 19.49 28.22 20.51
N SER A 359 20.61 27.72 19.99
CA SER A 359 21.41 28.37 18.93
C SER A 359 20.78 28.32 17.53
N VAL A 360 19.77 27.47 17.31
CA VAL A 360 19.15 27.29 15.98
C VAL A 360 17.94 28.22 15.77
N PHE A 361 17.30 28.70 16.85
CA PHE A 361 15.99 29.38 16.78
C PHE A 361 16.05 30.92 16.85
N MET A 362 17.22 31.52 17.07
CA MET A 362 17.42 32.98 17.05
C MET A 362 18.25 33.38 15.83
N GLY A 363 17.56 33.78 14.75
CA GLY A 363 18.20 34.17 13.49
C GLY A 363 19.02 35.46 13.63
N GLN A 364 20.33 35.35 13.42
CA GLN A 364 21.26 36.48 13.50
C GLN A 364 21.37 37.20 12.15
N LYS A 365 20.81 38.41 12.08
CA LYS A 365 21.37 39.47 11.22
C LYS A 365 22.66 39.99 11.86
N ASP A 366 23.58 40.51 11.06
CA ASP A 366 24.24 41.80 11.34
C ASP A 366 25.03 42.29 10.12
N GLU A 367 25.26 43.61 10.06
CA GLU A 367 26.05 44.29 9.03
C GLU A 367 27.45 44.70 9.56
N ALA A 368 28.22 45.48 8.77
CA ALA A 368 29.68 45.50 8.87
C ALA A 368 30.31 46.57 9.81
N LYS A 369 31.36 46.14 10.54
CA LYS A 369 32.61 46.89 10.88
C LYS A 369 32.49 48.17 11.78
N PRO A 370 33.62 48.77 12.23
CA PRO A 370 34.93 48.20 12.66
C PRO A 370 35.50 48.82 13.98
N THR A 371 36.39 48.11 14.69
CA THR A 371 37.22 48.71 15.77
C THR A 371 38.67 48.14 15.80
N ASN A 372 39.59 48.83 16.47
CA ASN A 372 41.06 48.70 16.35
C ASN A 372 41.74 47.82 17.43
N GLN A 373 42.97 47.35 17.09
CA GLN A 373 44.25 47.26 17.85
C GLN A 373 44.23 47.20 19.40
N VAL A 374 45.12 46.48 20.12
CA VAL A 374 46.59 46.70 20.24
C VAL A 374 47.27 45.54 21.01
N GLY A 375 48.49 45.13 20.59
CA GLY A 375 49.57 44.61 21.48
C GLY A 375 49.44 43.19 22.08
N GLN A 376 50.50 42.55 22.61
CA GLN A 376 51.96 42.86 22.58
C GLN A 376 52.81 41.56 22.55
N THR A 377 54.07 41.73 22.13
CA THR A 377 55.11 40.72 21.84
C THR A 377 55.71 40.00 23.06
N LYS A 378 56.09 38.71 22.93
CA LYS A 378 57.45 38.24 23.31
C LYS A 378 57.86 36.87 22.75
N VAL A 379 59.12 36.78 22.32
CA VAL A 379 59.95 35.58 22.09
C VAL A 379 61.37 35.94 22.61
N PRO A 380 62.23 34.99 23.03
CA PRO A 380 63.08 34.18 22.13
C PRO A 380 63.13 32.69 22.61
N GLN A 381 63.98 31.75 22.19
CA GLN A 381 65.24 31.74 21.39
C GLN A 381 65.40 30.31 20.80
N SER A 382 65.35 30.09 19.49
CA SER A 382 66.49 30.00 18.55
C SER A 382 67.47 28.82 18.73
N GLN A 383 67.38 27.83 17.83
CA GLN A 383 68.53 27.13 17.21
C GLN A 383 68.16 26.80 15.74
N SER A 384 69.14 26.66 14.85
CA SER A 384 68.94 26.66 13.39
C SER A 384 69.89 25.70 12.66
N LEU A 385 69.58 25.37 11.40
CA LEU A 385 70.54 25.04 10.33
C LEU A 385 69.84 24.93 8.95
N GLY A 386 70.40 25.55 7.90
CA GLY A 386 70.23 25.14 6.49
C GLY A 386 69.20 25.85 5.58
N VAL A 387 69.63 26.88 4.85
CA VAL A 387 69.09 27.32 3.52
C VAL A 387 70.25 27.99 2.72
N PRO A 388 70.28 27.99 1.36
CA PRO A 388 69.47 28.94 0.58
C PRO A 388 68.91 28.45 -0.80
N SER A 389 67.68 28.88 -1.10
CA SER A 389 67.11 29.49 -2.33
C SER A 389 67.87 29.55 -3.69
N PRO A 390 67.20 29.84 -4.83
CA PRO A 390 65.79 29.57 -5.25
C PRO A 390 65.64 29.15 -6.75
N VAL A 391 64.40 28.88 -7.23
CA VAL A 391 63.80 29.46 -8.48
C VAL A 391 62.36 28.95 -8.72
N SER A 392 61.52 29.86 -9.23
CA SER A 392 60.15 29.74 -9.79
C SER A 392 59.44 28.37 -9.84
N SER A 393 58.29 28.29 -9.15
CA SER A 393 57.09 27.61 -9.67
C SER A 393 55.83 28.47 -9.45
N ARG A 394 55.00 28.54 -10.50
CA ARG A 394 53.74 29.30 -10.57
C ARG A 394 52.69 28.70 -9.62
N PRO A 395 51.84 29.49 -8.94
CA PRO A 395 50.77 28.92 -8.12
C PRO A 395 49.81 28.10 -8.99
N ALA A 396 49.57 26.85 -8.61
CA ALA A 396 48.58 25.98 -9.24
C ALA A 396 47.15 26.42 -8.85
N ALA A 397 46.18 26.12 -9.72
CA ALA A 397 44.77 26.37 -9.42
C ALA A 397 44.28 25.40 -8.32
N GLY A 398 43.37 25.87 -7.46
CA GLY A 398 42.87 25.09 -6.33
C GLY A 398 42.08 23.84 -6.72
N ASP A 399 42.14 22.81 -5.87
CA ASP A 399 41.58 21.48 -6.12
C ASP A 399 40.08 21.48 -6.40
N VAL A 400 39.72 21.37 -7.68
CA VAL A 400 38.38 20.96 -8.11
C VAL A 400 38.25 19.45 -7.88
N PRO A 401 37.34 18.96 -7.02
CA PRO A 401 37.20 17.53 -6.79
C PRO A 401 36.89 16.77 -8.08
N SER A 402 37.52 15.60 -8.29
CA SER A 402 37.29 14.73 -9.45
C SER A 402 35.81 14.34 -9.59
N ALA A 403 35.37 13.91 -10.78
CA ALA A 403 33.98 13.44 -10.94
C ALA A 403 33.66 12.24 -10.05
N GLN A 404 34.61 11.31 -9.88
CA GLN A 404 34.49 10.21 -8.93
C GLN A 404 34.21 10.73 -7.50
N ALA A 405 35.04 11.65 -7.00
CA ALA A 405 34.84 12.26 -5.69
C ALA A 405 33.55 13.10 -5.57
N ARG A 406 32.93 13.53 -6.69
CA ARG A 406 31.61 14.18 -6.72
C ARG A 406 30.48 13.14 -6.67
N LEU A 407 30.57 12.03 -7.40
CA LEU A 407 29.61 10.92 -7.36
C LEU A 407 29.59 10.27 -5.96
N ASP A 408 30.75 9.98 -5.38
CA ASP A 408 30.83 9.31 -4.07
C ASP A 408 30.28 10.20 -2.95
N ARG A 409 30.61 11.50 -2.97
CA ARG A 409 30.01 12.49 -2.05
C ARG A 409 28.51 12.69 -2.26
N ALA A 410 27.98 12.42 -3.45
CA ALA A 410 26.54 12.45 -3.72
C ALA A 410 25.85 11.19 -3.15
N ARG A 411 26.43 10.01 -3.37
CA ARG A 411 25.93 8.72 -2.87
C ARG A 411 25.92 8.67 -1.34
N VAL A 412 26.91 9.28 -0.67
CA VAL A 412 26.94 9.44 0.80
C VAL A 412 25.75 10.24 1.36
N LEU A 413 25.12 11.12 0.58
CA LEU A 413 23.96 11.90 1.02
C LEU A 413 22.65 11.08 1.02
N LEU A 414 22.56 9.99 0.25
CA LEU A 414 21.29 9.26 0.03
C LEU A 414 20.81 8.41 1.23
N LYS A 415 21.51 8.47 2.37
CA LYS A 415 21.32 7.60 3.54
C LYS A 415 19.95 7.69 4.22
N ASP A 416 19.20 8.78 4.03
CA ASP A 416 17.88 8.99 4.64
C ASP A 416 16.71 8.81 3.65
N THR A 417 17.00 8.35 2.42
CA THR A 417 16.07 8.16 1.29
C THR A 417 15.13 9.33 0.98
N SER A 418 15.39 10.53 1.52
CA SER A 418 14.48 11.66 1.40
C SER A 418 14.61 12.39 0.07
N ALA A 419 13.50 12.95 -0.42
CA ALA A 419 13.50 13.82 -1.61
C ALA A 419 14.50 14.98 -1.50
N SER A 420 14.69 15.51 -0.29
CA SER A 420 15.73 16.49 0.05
C SER A 420 17.15 15.97 -0.20
N SER A 421 17.44 14.72 0.18
CA SER A 421 18.77 14.13 0.01
C SER A 421 19.06 13.70 -1.42
N PHE A 422 18.07 13.19 -2.16
CA PHE A 422 18.17 13.05 -3.62
C PHE A 422 18.40 14.40 -4.31
N SER A 423 17.72 15.47 -3.89
CA SER A 423 17.95 16.83 -4.39
C SER A 423 19.35 17.37 -4.07
N ASN A 424 19.86 17.07 -2.88
CA ASN A 424 21.21 17.46 -2.47
C ASN A 424 22.29 16.69 -3.25
N ALA A 425 22.05 15.41 -3.55
CA ALA A 425 22.92 14.58 -4.38
C ALA A 425 22.93 15.04 -5.84
N LEU A 426 21.75 15.35 -6.42
CA LEU A 426 21.60 15.98 -7.74
C LEU A 426 22.43 17.26 -7.87
N ALA A 427 22.40 18.12 -6.86
CA ALA A 427 23.18 19.36 -6.81
C ALA A 427 24.71 19.17 -6.71
N LYS A 428 25.20 17.94 -6.47
CA LYS A 428 26.63 17.57 -6.63
C LYS A 428 26.91 17.01 -8.02
N VAL A 429 26.05 16.11 -8.51
CA VAL A 429 26.29 15.35 -9.76
C VAL A 429 26.09 16.20 -11.02
N ARG A 430 25.15 17.16 -11.01
CA ARG A 430 25.05 18.21 -12.06
C ARG A 430 26.30 19.11 -12.17
N LYS A 431 27.34 18.91 -11.36
CA LYS A 431 28.65 19.60 -11.43
C LYS A 431 29.78 18.75 -12.05
N VAL A 432 29.47 17.60 -12.65
CA VAL A 432 30.39 16.83 -13.49
C VAL A 432 30.49 17.49 -14.88
N PRO A 433 31.69 17.83 -15.40
CA PRO A 433 31.85 18.43 -16.72
C PRO A 433 31.47 17.51 -17.88
N ALA A 434 30.97 18.07 -18.99
CA ALA A 434 30.55 17.30 -20.17
C ALA A 434 31.69 16.55 -20.90
N ASN A 435 32.95 16.91 -20.62
CA ASN A 435 34.15 16.26 -21.14
C ASN A 435 34.79 15.25 -20.15
N ASP A 436 34.14 14.97 -19.03
CA ASP A 436 34.59 13.99 -18.03
C ASP A 436 34.06 12.58 -18.43
N PRO A 437 34.88 11.51 -18.41
CA PRO A 437 34.43 10.15 -18.75
C PRO A 437 33.25 9.65 -17.92
N LEU A 438 33.04 10.18 -16.71
CA LEU A 438 31.92 9.82 -15.83
C LEU A 438 30.65 10.65 -16.08
N PHE A 439 30.66 11.58 -17.05
CA PHE A 439 29.50 12.41 -17.39
C PHE A 439 28.24 11.61 -17.81
N PRO A 440 28.31 10.54 -18.61
CA PRO A 440 27.11 9.75 -18.94
C PRO A 440 26.47 9.11 -17.70
N GLN A 441 27.28 8.54 -16.79
CA GLN A 441 26.80 8.01 -15.52
C GLN A 441 26.24 9.12 -14.62
N ALA A 442 26.84 10.32 -14.64
CA ALA A 442 26.33 11.48 -13.92
C ALA A 442 24.96 11.96 -14.42
N GLN A 443 24.69 11.87 -15.73
CA GLN A 443 23.35 12.12 -16.26
C GLN A 443 22.36 11.02 -15.85
N GLU A 444 22.74 9.74 -15.94
CA GLU A 444 21.85 8.63 -15.57
C GLU A 444 21.48 8.63 -14.08
N ASP A 445 22.47 8.83 -13.18
CA ASP A 445 22.21 9.01 -11.74
C ASP A 445 21.29 10.24 -11.51
N ALA A 446 21.44 11.32 -12.31
CA ALA A 446 20.60 12.50 -12.19
C ALA A 446 19.15 12.29 -12.70
N GLU A 447 18.92 11.54 -13.78
CA GLU A 447 17.55 11.19 -14.20
C GLU A 447 16.90 10.28 -13.16
N ARG A 448 17.63 9.26 -12.71
CA ARG A 448 17.18 8.28 -11.72
C ARG A 448 16.80 8.93 -10.39
N TRP A 449 17.58 9.89 -9.88
CA TRP A 449 17.26 10.59 -8.64
C TRP A 449 16.15 11.63 -8.81
N SER A 450 16.03 12.26 -9.99
CA SER A 450 14.90 13.15 -10.30
C SER A 450 13.57 12.39 -10.34
N LEU A 451 13.58 11.15 -10.87
CA LEU A 451 12.44 10.23 -10.81
C LEU A 451 12.06 9.84 -9.38
N ILE A 452 13.04 9.51 -8.52
CA ILE A 452 12.77 9.12 -7.13
C ILE A 452 12.16 10.28 -6.33
N ILE A 453 12.58 11.53 -6.55
CA ILE A 453 11.95 12.71 -5.93
C ILE A 453 10.46 12.80 -6.29
N LEU A 454 10.11 12.59 -7.56
CA LEU A 454 8.73 12.63 -8.03
C LEU A 454 7.90 11.46 -7.46
N ASP A 455 8.50 10.28 -7.30
CA ASP A 455 7.84 9.10 -6.72
C ASP A 455 7.59 9.27 -5.21
N ILE A 456 8.56 9.80 -4.45
CA ILE A 456 8.38 10.21 -3.05
C ILE A 456 7.27 11.27 -2.92
N ALA A 457 7.15 12.16 -3.89
CA ALA A 457 6.06 13.13 -3.93
C ALA A 457 4.70 12.46 -4.18
N ASN A 458 4.63 11.50 -5.12
CA ASN A 458 3.42 10.73 -5.40
C ASN A 458 2.95 9.89 -4.19
N GLY A 459 3.87 9.19 -3.50
CA GLY A 459 3.55 8.41 -2.30
C GLY A 459 2.91 9.26 -1.21
N ARG A 460 3.53 10.40 -0.88
CA ARG A 460 2.97 11.40 0.06
C ARG A 460 1.61 11.94 -0.37
N ALA A 461 1.33 12.03 -1.68
CA ALA A 461 0.00 12.43 -2.15
C ALA A 461 -1.04 11.32 -1.97
N GLY A 462 -0.65 10.04 -2.07
CA GLY A 462 -1.48 8.89 -1.72
C GLY A 462 -1.92 8.90 -0.26
N GLU A 463 -1.00 9.23 0.66
CA GLU A 463 -1.25 9.45 2.09
C GLU A 463 -2.19 10.64 2.42
N GLN A 464 -2.64 11.41 1.41
CA GLN A 464 -3.25 12.74 1.56
C GLN A 464 -2.34 13.77 2.24
N ASN A 465 -1.03 13.52 2.32
CA ASN A 465 0.01 14.47 2.74
C ASN A 465 0.38 15.41 1.59
N PHE A 466 -0.63 16.09 1.01
CA PHE A 466 -0.45 17.00 -0.12
C PHE A 466 0.61 18.10 0.13
N PRO A 467 0.75 18.71 1.31
CA PRO A 467 1.84 19.66 1.58
C PRO A 467 3.23 19.01 1.49
N GLY A 468 3.39 17.80 2.02
CA GLY A 468 4.64 17.03 1.92
C GLY A 468 4.95 16.56 0.49
N ALA A 469 3.92 16.28 -0.30
CA ALA A 469 4.01 15.94 -1.73
C ALA A 469 4.43 17.14 -2.58
N ILE A 470 3.74 18.28 -2.43
CA ILE A 470 4.06 19.55 -3.10
C ILE A 470 5.52 19.96 -2.81
N ASN A 471 5.94 19.87 -1.55
CA ASN A 471 7.31 20.22 -1.15
C ASN A 471 8.36 19.24 -1.70
N ALA A 472 8.01 17.97 -1.93
CA ALA A 472 8.90 17.01 -2.59
C ALA A 472 8.97 17.26 -4.12
N ALA A 473 7.84 17.43 -4.81
CA ALA A 473 7.83 17.69 -6.24
C ALA A 473 8.50 19.02 -6.63
N LYS A 474 8.49 20.03 -5.73
CA LYS A 474 9.24 21.29 -5.91
C LYS A 474 10.77 21.11 -5.91
N LEU A 475 11.28 19.91 -5.60
CA LEU A 475 12.69 19.53 -5.71
C LEU A 475 13.02 18.81 -7.03
N VAL A 476 12.03 18.48 -7.89
CA VAL A 476 12.29 17.90 -9.21
C VAL A 476 12.90 18.97 -10.11
N PRO A 477 14.15 18.81 -10.57
CA PRO A 477 14.89 19.89 -11.17
C PRO A 477 14.46 20.17 -12.62
N ASP A 478 14.74 21.40 -13.05
CA ASP A 478 14.35 22.03 -14.33
C ASP A 478 14.88 21.37 -15.61
N TRP A 479 16.12 20.87 -15.58
CA TRP A 479 16.90 20.47 -16.75
C TRP A 479 16.35 19.28 -17.56
N ASN A 480 15.44 18.48 -16.99
CA ASN A 480 14.67 17.47 -17.70
C ASN A 480 13.23 18.00 -17.83
N PRO A 481 12.86 18.62 -18.97
CA PRO A 481 11.57 19.30 -19.09
C PRO A 481 10.39 18.35 -18.93
N THR A 482 10.53 17.07 -19.31
CA THR A 482 9.48 16.05 -19.19
C THR A 482 9.15 15.80 -17.72
N LEU A 483 10.16 15.50 -16.89
CA LEU A 483 9.96 15.25 -15.46
C LEU A 483 9.55 16.53 -14.70
N HIS A 484 10.11 17.68 -15.06
CA HIS A 484 9.74 18.95 -14.45
C HIS A 484 8.27 19.31 -14.76
N ASN A 485 7.81 19.15 -16.00
CA ASN A 485 6.40 19.38 -16.36
C ASN A 485 5.45 18.42 -15.64
N GLN A 486 5.81 17.14 -15.48
CA GLN A 486 5.04 16.19 -14.67
C GLN A 486 4.94 16.65 -13.20
N ALA A 487 6.06 17.10 -12.61
CA ALA A 487 6.09 17.64 -11.26
C ALA A 487 5.21 18.88 -11.09
N GLN A 488 5.22 19.84 -12.04
CA GLN A 488 4.36 21.02 -11.98
C GLN A 488 2.87 20.68 -12.12
N GLN A 489 2.51 19.72 -12.99
CA GLN A 489 1.14 19.23 -13.11
C GLN A 489 0.66 18.55 -11.81
N ALA A 490 1.52 17.76 -11.17
CA ALA A 490 1.26 17.14 -9.89
C ALA A 490 1.07 18.17 -8.77
N ILE A 491 1.96 19.17 -8.68
CA ILE A 491 1.84 20.31 -7.74
C ILE A 491 0.50 21.02 -7.90
N ALA A 492 0.11 21.40 -9.12
CA ALA A 492 -1.15 22.11 -9.37
C ALA A 492 -2.39 21.28 -8.95
N LYS A 493 -2.38 19.96 -9.21
CA LYS A 493 -3.41 19.03 -8.75
C LYS A 493 -3.47 18.96 -7.22
N TRP A 494 -2.33 18.83 -6.56
CA TRP A 494 -2.25 18.70 -5.10
C TRP A 494 -2.52 20.00 -4.36
N GLU A 495 -2.21 21.17 -4.91
CA GLU A 495 -2.58 22.47 -4.32
C GLU A 495 -4.11 22.65 -4.32
N GLY A 496 -4.80 22.17 -5.36
CA GLY A 496 -6.27 22.04 -5.37
C GLY A 496 -6.81 21.09 -4.29
N LEU A 497 -6.25 19.88 -4.19
CA LEU A 497 -6.66 18.89 -3.19
C LEU A 497 -6.35 19.31 -1.76
N ALA A 498 -5.22 19.98 -1.49
CA ALA A 498 -4.88 20.53 -0.18
C ALA A 498 -5.87 21.63 0.25
N LYS A 499 -6.29 22.49 -0.69
CA LYS A 499 -7.32 23.51 -0.45
C LYS A 499 -8.68 22.85 -0.13
N GLN A 500 -9.05 21.81 -0.86
CA GLN A 500 -10.27 21.03 -0.60
C GLN A 500 -10.23 20.29 0.74
N GLN A 501 -9.10 19.65 1.07
CA GLN A 501 -8.90 19.01 2.37
C GLN A 501 -9.10 20.01 3.53
N LYS A 502 -8.51 21.20 3.44
CA LYS A 502 -8.66 22.23 4.47
C LYS A 502 -10.11 22.70 4.64
N ALA A 503 -10.89 22.75 3.55
CA ALA A 503 -12.32 23.02 3.61
C ALA A 503 -13.09 21.86 4.27
N ASN A 504 -12.80 20.61 3.88
CA ASN A 504 -13.45 19.43 4.42
C ASN A 504 -13.11 19.19 5.91
N GLU A 505 -11.89 19.51 6.35
CA GLU A 505 -11.53 19.53 7.78
C GLU A 505 -12.31 20.60 8.57
N ALA A 506 -12.63 21.75 7.96
CA ALA A 506 -13.49 22.76 8.59
C ALA A 506 -14.96 22.28 8.68
N VAL A 507 -15.45 21.58 7.66
CA VAL A 507 -16.77 20.93 7.67
C VAL A 507 -16.85 19.86 8.78
N LEU A 508 -15.86 18.98 8.91
CA LEU A 508 -15.84 17.97 9.98
C LEU A 508 -15.74 18.58 11.39
N LYS A 509 -14.95 19.64 11.58
CA LYS A 509 -14.88 20.37 12.85
C LYS A 509 -16.22 21.06 13.18
N SER A 510 -16.89 21.64 12.17
CA SER A 510 -18.22 22.22 12.33
C SER A 510 -19.26 21.15 12.70
N ALA A 511 -19.26 20.00 12.01
CA ALA A 511 -20.09 18.85 12.34
C ALA A 511 -19.90 18.39 13.80
N GLN A 512 -18.65 18.18 14.21
CA GLN A 512 -18.29 17.80 15.58
C GLN A 512 -18.77 18.82 16.63
N SER A 513 -18.71 20.13 16.32
CA SER A 513 -19.13 21.19 17.25
C SER A 513 -20.65 21.25 17.52
N LEU A 514 -21.48 20.61 16.69
CA LEU A 514 -22.93 20.52 16.90
C LEU A 514 -23.31 19.52 18.00
N ILE A 515 -22.44 18.54 18.28
CA ILE A 515 -22.75 17.34 19.07
C ILE A 515 -23.00 17.67 20.54
N LYS A 516 -24.13 17.17 21.07
CA LYS A 516 -24.52 17.27 22.48
C LYS A 516 -24.87 15.88 22.99
N ARG A 517 -24.13 15.39 24.00
CA ARG A 517 -24.29 14.05 24.58
C ARG A 517 -25.76 13.78 24.95
N GLY A 518 -26.30 12.62 24.54
CA GLY A 518 -27.70 12.23 24.76
C GLY A 518 -28.74 12.85 23.80
N SER A 519 -28.35 13.83 22.98
CA SER A 519 -29.24 14.49 22.01
C SER A 519 -29.09 13.90 20.61
N ALA A 520 -29.91 12.90 20.27
CA ALA A 520 -29.92 12.24 18.97
C ALA A 520 -30.00 13.22 17.76
N SER A 521 -30.78 14.30 17.88
CA SER A 521 -30.88 15.32 16.83
C SER A 521 -29.57 16.09 16.60
N SER A 522 -28.73 16.26 17.62
CA SER A 522 -27.42 16.91 17.45
C SER A 522 -26.43 16.04 16.66
N TYR A 523 -26.47 14.71 16.86
CA TYR A 523 -25.72 13.76 16.03
C TYR A 523 -26.27 13.71 14.61
N SER A 524 -27.60 13.77 14.43
CA SER A 524 -28.23 13.84 13.10
C SER A 524 -27.79 15.07 12.31
N GLN A 525 -27.71 16.24 12.97
CA GLN A 525 -27.22 17.47 12.37
C GLN A 525 -25.71 17.41 12.07
N ALA A 526 -24.92 16.77 12.92
CA ALA A 526 -23.50 16.51 12.64
C ALA A 526 -23.31 15.62 11.40
N ILE A 527 -24.09 14.54 11.27
CA ILE A 527 -24.12 13.67 10.08
C ILE A 527 -24.48 14.48 8.82
N GLU A 528 -25.50 15.33 8.88
CA GLU A 528 -25.93 16.18 7.75
C GLU A 528 -24.83 17.16 7.29
N GLN A 529 -23.99 17.67 8.21
CA GLN A 529 -22.84 18.47 7.82
C GLN A 529 -21.72 17.61 7.21
N ALA A 530 -21.42 16.44 7.80
CA ALA A 530 -20.35 15.56 7.31
C ALA A 530 -20.65 14.96 5.93
N SER A 531 -21.92 14.62 5.64
CA SER A 531 -22.34 14.03 4.35
C SER A 531 -22.20 14.97 3.14
N LYS A 532 -21.89 16.26 3.37
CA LYS A 532 -21.56 17.23 2.32
C LYS A 532 -20.21 16.92 1.65
N ILE A 533 -19.34 16.17 2.33
CA ILE A 533 -18.10 15.63 1.77
C ILE A 533 -18.48 14.40 0.93
N LYS A 534 -18.29 14.50 -0.40
CA LYS A 534 -18.66 13.44 -1.35
C LYS A 534 -17.50 12.49 -1.62
N GLY A 535 -17.81 11.31 -2.19
CA GLY A 535 -16.81 10.33 -2.62
C GLY A 535 -15.74 10.93 -3.54
N GLY A 536 -14.51 10.44 -3.43
CA GLY A 536 -13.35 10.95 -4.17
C GLY A 536 -12.77 12.27 -3.65
N GLN A 537 -13.38 12.91 -2.64
CA GLN A 537 -12.80 14.09 -1.99
C GLN A 537 -11.85 13.69 -0.84
N PRO A 538 -10.81 14.49 -0.54
CA PRO A 538 -10.02 14.35 0.68
C PRO A 538 -10.93 14.33 1.92
N LYS A 539 -10.56 13.54 2.94
CA LYS A 539 -11.33 13.30 4.18
C LYS A 539 -12.67 12.57 4.02
N TYR A 540 -13.04 12.07 2.84
CA TYR A 540 -14.30 11.31 2.67
C TYR A 540 -14.41 10.10 3.61
N GLU A 541 -13.39 9.24 3.69
CA GLU A 541 -13.39 8.09 4.61
C GLU A 541 -13.52 8.50 6.09
N GLN A 542 -12.88 9.61 6.48
CA GLN A 542 -13.02 10.15 7.84
C GLN A 542 -14.45 10.67 8.09
N ALA A 543 -15.11 11.23 7.07
CA ALA A 543 -16.52 11.61 7.15
C ALA A 543 -17.42 10.36 7.29
N GLN A 544 -17.22 9.32 6.48
CA GLN A 544 -18.04 8.10 6.54
C GLN A 544 -17.89 7.37 7.88
N LYS A 545 -16.67 7.27 8.42
CA LYS A 545 -16.46 6.70 9.77
C LYS A 545 -17.23 7.46 10.84
N LEU A 546 -17.10 8.80 10.88
CA LEU A 546 -17.84 9.64 11.81
C LEU A 546 -19.35 9.52 11.63
N ILE A 547 -19.83 9.42 10.39
CA ILE A 547 -21.25 9.21 10.09
C ILE A 547 -21.75 7.87 10.65
N SER A 548 -20.96 6.79 10.58
CA SER A 548 -21.30 5.51 11.22
C SER A 548 -21.29 5.64 12.75
N ASP A 549 -20.20 6.11 13.34
CA ASP A 549 -20.04 6.27 14.80
C ASP A 549 -21.20 7.09 15.41
N TRP A 550 -21.65 8.14 14.73
CA TRP A 550 -22.77 8.98 15.14
C TRP A 550 -24.13 8.31 14.91
N SER A 551 -24.28 7.49 13.86
CA SER A 551 -25.50 6.71 13.60
C SER A 551 -25.71 5.62 14.64
N ASP A 552 -24.66 4.91 15.02
CA ASP A 552 -24.68 3.96 16.13
C ASP A 552 -24.96 4.67 17.47
N THR A 553 -24.41 5.87 17.66
CA THR A 553 -24.73 6.69 18.84
C THR A 553 -26.21 7.11 18.89
N ILE A 554 -26.82 7.47 17.76
CA ILE A 554 -28.26 7.76 17.66
C ILE A 554 -29.09 6.51 18.01
N LEU A 555 -28.72 5.35 17.45
CA LEU A 555 -29.37 4.08 17.75
C LEU A 555 -29.28 3.71 19.24
N ASN A 556 -28.12 3.87 19.86
CA ASN A 556 -27.91 3.63 21.29
C ASN A 556 -28.76 4.59 22.16
N ILE A 557 -28.86 5.87 21.80
CA ILE A 557 -29.75 6.83 22.46
C ILE A 557 -31.23 6.42 22.31
N ALA A 558 -31.63 5.90 21.15
CA ALA A 558 -32.97 5.38 20.92
C ALA A 558 -33.26 4.14 21.77
N GLN A 559 -32.34 3.16 21.79
CA GLN A 559 -32.46 1.94 22.60
C GLN A 559 -32.58 2.23 24.10
N LEU A 560 -31.79 3.17 24.62
CA LEU A 560 -31.86 3.61 26.02
C LEU A 560 -33.22 4.25 26.37
N ARG A 561 -33.83 5.02 25.46
CA ARG A 561 -35.20 5.54 25.64
C ARG A 561 -36.23 4.40 25.60
N GLY A 562 -36.00 3.42 24.72
CA GLY A 562 -36.86 2.23 24.58
C GLY A 562 -36.87 1.35 25.84
N SER A 563 -35.71 1.11 26.46
CA SER A 563 -35.62 0.37 27.72
C SER A 563 -36.19 1.13 28.92
N GLN A 564 -36.10 2.47 28.93
CA GLN A 564 -36.82 3.34 29.85
C GLN A 564 -38.36 3.39 29.62
N GLY A 565 -38.89 2.62 28.68
CA GLY A 565 -40.32 2.60 28.34
C GLY A 565 -40.82 3.83 27.59
N ARG A 566 -39.94 4.77 27.24
CA ARG A 566 -40.24 6.01 26.49
C ARG A 566 -40.31 5.73 24.99
N LEU A 567 -41.23 4.84 24.61
CA LEU A 567 -41.31 4.24 23.27
C LEU A 567 -41.45 5.29 22.14
N THR A 568 -42.20 6.38 22.38
CA THR A 568 -42.31 7.49 21.42
C THR A 568 -40.97 8.18 21.19
N ASP A 569 -40.29 8.59 22.27
CA ASP A 569 -38.99 9.28 22.21
C ASP A 569 -37.87 8.38 21.63
N ALA A 570 -38.04 7.06 21.74
CA ALA A 570 -37.19 6.04 21.15
C ALA A 570 -37.40 5.94 19.63
N ILE A 571 -38.66 5.89 19.17
CA ILE A 571 -39.00 5.90 17.75
C ILE A 571 -38.51 7.19 17.08
N GLU A 572 -38.76 8.36 17.68
CA GLU A 572 -38.29 9.63 17.12
C GLU A 572 -36.77 9.79 17.14
N ALA A 573 -36.06 9.13 18.07
CA ALA A 573 -34.60 9.04 18.00
C ALA A 573 -34.11 8.11 16.88
N ALA A 574 -34.68 6.89 16.76
CA ALA A 574 -34.25 5.92 15.76
C ALA A 574 -34.54 6.36 14.31
N LYS A 575 -35.57 7.18 14.08
CA LYS A 575 -35.84 7.80 12.77
C LYS A 575 -34.69 8.68 12.25
N LEU A 576 -33.83 9.17 13.15
CA LEU A 576 -32.69 10.03 12.81
C LEU A 576 -31.45 9.25 12.36
N VAL A 577 -31.51 7.91 12.38
CA VAL A 577 -30.45 7.07 11.79
C VAL A 577 -30.58 7.13 10.26
N PRO A 578 -29.53 7.54 9.51
CA PRO A 578 -29.63 7.73 8.07
C PRO A 578 -29.69 6.39 7.31
N SER A 579 -30.50 6.36 6.25
CA SER A 579 -30.45 5.30 5.23
C SER A 579 -29.07 5.27 4.56
N GLY A 580 -28.42 4.10 4.57
CA GLY A 580 -27.07 3.91 4.04
C GLY A 580 -25.98 3.73 5.11
N THR A 581 -26.32 3.78 6.40
CA THR A 581 -25.38 3.48 7.50
C THR A 581 -25.65 2.08 8.10
N PRO A 582 -24.65 1.39 8.68
CA PRO A 582 -24.84 0.04 9.25
C PRO A 582 -25.94 -0.03 10.33
N ALA A 583 -26.06 1.03 11.14
CA ALA A 583 -27.08 1.17 12.16
C ALA A 583 -28.53 1.14 11.64
N TYR A 584 -28.76 1.47 10.36
CA TYR A 584 -30.10 1.74 9.81
C TYR A 584 -31.06 0.54 9.91
N ALA A 585 -30.62 -0.66 9.55
CA ALA A 585 -31.46 -1.86 9.60
C ALA A 585 -31.91 -2.17 11.04
N ASN A 586 -31.00 -2.02 12.01
CA ASN A 586 -31.29 -2.20 13.43
C ASN A 586 -32.22 -1.11 13.97
N ALA A 587 -32.09 0.13 13.49
CA ALA A 587 -32.99 1.23 13.83
C ALA A 587 -34.43 0.98 13.33
N GLN A 588 -34.61 0.55 12.07
CA GLN A 588 -35.93 0.24 11.53
C GLN A 588 -36.58 -0.96 12.24
N LYS A 589 -35.80 -2.00 12.55
CA LYS A 589 -36.27 -3.15 13.36
C LYS A 589 -36.75 -2.71 14.74
N ALA A 590 -36.00 -1.86 15.43
CA ALA A 590 -36.38 -1.33 16.75
C ALA A 590 -37.66 -0.47 16.68
N ILE A 591 -37.79 0.39 15.66
CA ILE A 591 -39.01 1.18 15.40
C ILE A 591 -40.24 0.28 15.24
N GLY A 592 -40.13 -0.85 14.54
CA GLY A 592 -41.21 -1.84 14.41
C GLY A 592 -41.67 -2.37 15.77
N THR A 593 -40.75 -2.95 16.53
CA THR A 593 -41.02 -3.51 17.87
C THR A 593 -41.61 -2.49 18.85
N TRP A 594 -41.20 -1.22 18.78
CA TRP A 594 -41.75 -0.16 19.65
C TRP A 594 -43.14 0.32 19.19
N LYS A 595 -43.44 0.33 17.88
CA LYS A 595 -44.79 0.61 17.37
C LYS A 595 -45.79 -0.46 17.83
N GLU A 596 -45.43 -1.74 17.75
CA GLU A 596 -46.25 -2.86 18.23
C GLU A 596 -46.55 -2.74 19.73
N LYS A 597 -45.51 -2.47 20.55
CA LYS A 597 -45.65 -2.26 22.01
C LYS A 597 -46.48 -1.02 22.37
N LEU A 598 -46.56 -0.01 21.50
CA LEU A 598 -47.46 1.14 21.66
C LEU A 598 -48.91 0.83 21.23
N GLN A 599 -49.12 -0.11 20.31
CA GLN A 599 -50.47 -0.55 19.91
C GLN A 599 -51.09 -1.49 20.94
N SER A 600 -50.32 -2.41 21.54
CA SER A 600 -50.84 -3.26 22.61
C SER A 600 -51.21 -2.46 23.87
N LYS A 601 -50.37 -1.48 24.26
CA LYS A 601 -50.67 -0.48 25.32
C LYS A 601 -51.83 0.48 25.05
N LYS A 602 -52.54 0.33 23.92
CA LYS A 602 -53.78 1.07 23.59
C LYS A 602 -55.00 0.15 23.43
N LYS A 603 -54.82 -1.16 23.62
CA LYS A 603 -55.86 -2.20 23.55
C LYS A 603 -56.09 -2.91 24.89
N ALA A 604 -55.12 -2.82 25.79
CA ALA A 604 -55.29 -2.94 27.24
C ALA A 604 -55.40 -1.54 27.85
#